data_AF-A0A1W9IKW7-F1
#
_entry.id   AF-A0A1W9IKW7-F1
#
_cell.length_a   1.000
_cell.length_b   1.000
_cell.length_c   1.000
_cell.angle_alpha   90.00
_cell.angle_beta   90.00
_cell.angle_gamma   90.00
#
_symmetry.space_group_name_H-M   'P 1'
#
loop_
_entity.id
_entity.type
_entity.pdbx_description
1 polymer ?
#
loop_
_entity_poly.entity_id
_entity_poly.type
_entity_poly.pdbx_seq_one_letter_code
_entity_poly.pdbx_strand_id
1 'polypeptide(L)' 'MTKMPPHAFDAQYVATLREVLDIAVENINEAHRTPATKAAMAESIVRNAAEGITDAEELVTVAIRAGAKPAP' A
#
# COMPACT_ATOMS: atom_id res chain seq x y z
N MET A 1 16.94 1.68 14.97
CA MET A 1 15.89 1.80 13.93
C MET A 1 16.57 2.29 12.66
N THR A 2 16.94 1.38 11.78
CA THR A 2 17.69 1.70 10.57
C THR A 2 16.69 2.13 9.50
N LYS A 3 16.49 3.45 9.33
CA LYS A 3 15.74 4.01 8.20
C LYS A 3 16.36 3.44 6.92
N MET A 4 15.56 2.82 6.05
CA MET A 4 16.05 2.30 4.79
C MET A 4 16.76 3.42 4.00
N PRO A 5 17.95 3.14 3.43
CA PRO A 5 18.66 4.15 2.65
C PRO A 5 17.81 4.60 1.43
N PRO A 6 17.95 5.85 0.97
CA PRO A 6 17.11 6.47 -0.06
C PRO A 6 17.21 5.83 -1.47
N HIS A 7 17.93 4.72 -1.62
CA HIS A 7 17.99 3.89 -2.82
C HIS A 7 16.91 2.78 -2.85
N ALA A 8 16.00 2.71 -1.86
CA ALA A 8 15.15 1.54 -1.59
C ALA A 8 13.84 1.39 -2.41
N PHE A 9 13.63 2.20 -3.45
CA PHE A 9 12.49 2.03 -4.38
C PHE A 9 13.00 1.87 -5.82
N ASP A 10 13.65 0.74 -6.09
CA ASP A 10 13.95 0.37 -7.47
C ASP A 10 12.67 0.00 -8.24
N ALA A 11 12.78 -0.12 -9.57
CA ALA A 11 11.63 -0.40 -10.43
C ALA A 11 10.94 -1.74 -10.08
N GLN A 12 11.71 -2.74 -9.64
CA GLN A 12 11.18 -4.04 -9.25
C GLN A 12 10.35 -3.92 -7.97
N TYR A 13 10.86 -3.18 -6.99
CA TYR A 13 10.19 -2.93 -5.73
C TYR A 13 8.91 -2.11 -5.92
N VAL A 14 8.95 -1.07 -6.75
CA VAL A 14 7.74 -0.30 -7.10
C VAL A 14 6.70 -1.17 -7.81
N ALA A 15 7.13 -2.11 -8.66
CA ALA A 15 6.22 -3.07 -9.26
C ALA A 15 5.56 -3.98 -8.21
N THR A 16 6.33 -4.49 -7.23
CA THR A 16 5.78 -5.26 -6.10
C THR A 16 4.76 -4.45 -5.31
N LEU A 17 5.05 -3.19 -4.96
CA LEU A 17 4.10 -2.35 -4.21
C LEU A 17 2.81 -2.06 -5.01
N ARG A 18 2.93 -1.99 -6.34
CA ARG A 18 1.78 -1.82 -7.22
C ARG A 18 0.91 -3.09 -7.27
N GLU A 19 1.52 -4.26 -7.34
CA GLU A 19 0.80 -5.55 -7.24
C GLU A 19 0.08 -5.66 -5.89
N VAL A 20 0.76 -5.33 -4.79
CA VAL A 20 0.17 -5.27 -3.45
C VAL A 20 -1.05 -4.34 -3.41
N LEU A 21 -0.94 -3.15 -4.00
CA LEU A 21 -2.04 -2.20 -4.09
C LEU A 21 -3.22 -2.77 -4.88
N ASP A 22 -2.96 -3.38 -6.05
CA ASP A 22 -4.02 -3.92 -6.89
C ASP A 22 -4.74 -5.09 -6.21
N ILE A 23 -4.01 -6.00 -5.54
CA ILE A 23 -4.58 -7.06 -4.70
C ILE A 23 -5.44 -6.47 -3.58
N ALA A 24 -4.93 -5.46 -2.87
CA ALA A 24 -5.68 -4.85 -1.77
C ALA A 24 -6.97 -4.17 -2.26
N VAL A 25 -6.95 -3.53 -3.44
CA VAL A 25 -8.13 -2.89 -4.04
C VAL A 25 -9.20 -3.93 -4.41
N GLU A 26 -8.80 -5.11 -4.88
CA GLU A 26 -9.73 -6.21 -5.14
C GLU A 26 -10.37 -6.77 -3.86
N ASN A 27 -9.71 -6.63 -2.71
CA ASN A 27 -10.18 -7.11 -1.41
C ASN A 27 -11.08 -6.12 -0.64
N ILE A 28 -11.24 -4.87 -1.12
CA ILE A 28 -12.16 -3.91 -0.51
C ILE A 28 -13.52 -3.90 -1.24
N ASN A 29 -14.54 -3.42 -0.53
CA ASN A 29 -15.89 -3.24 -1.07
C ASN A 29 -15.85 -2.35 -2.33
N GLU A 30 -16.53 -2.77 -3.40
CA GLU A 30 -16.62 -2.04 -4.66
C GLU A 30 -17.08 -0.59 -4.49
N ALA A 31 -18.00 -0.33 -3.55
CA ALA A 31 -18.48 1.03 -3.25
C ALA A 31 -17.37 1.97 -2.74
N HIS A 32 -16.29 1.41 -2.20
CA HIS A 32 -15.15 2.17 -1.68
C HIS A 32 -13.98 2.22 -2.67
N ARG A 33 -14.04 1.56 -3.82
CA ARG A 33 -12.98 1.54 -4.86
C ARG A 33 -12.92 2.86 -5.65
N THR A 34 -12.82 3.97 -4.94
CA THR A 34 -12.69 5.32 -5.51
C THR A 34 -11.21 5.65 -5.73
N PRO A 35 -10.88 6.58 -6.66
CA PRO A 35 -9.51 7.05 -6.83
C PRO A 35 -8.88 7.58 -5.54
N ALA A 36 -9.67 8.28 -4.72
CA ALA A 36 -9.23 8.81 -3.43
C ALA A 36 -8.86 7.69 -2.44
N THR A 37 -9.68 6.64 -2.36
CA THR A 37 -9.40 5.50 -1.48
C THR A 37 -8.19 4.71 -1.98
N LYS A 38 -8.06 4.49 -3.30
CA LYS A 38 -6.86 3.85 -3.89
C LYS A 38 -5.58 4.65 -3.58
N ALA A 39 -5.64 5.98 -3.58
CA ALA A 39 -4.50 6.82 -3.20
C ALA A 39 -4.14 6.68 -1.71
N ALA A 40 -5.12 6.66 -0.81
CA ALA A 40 -4.89 6.46 0.63
C ALA A 40 -4.27 5.08 0.94
N MET A 41 -4.68 4.05 0.18
CA MET A 41 -4.09 2.71 0.26
C MET A 41 -2.64 2.71 -0.22
N ALA A 42 -2.37 3.34 -1.37
CA ALA A 42 -1.02 3.46 -1.91
C ALA A 42 -0.08 4.22 -0.96
N GLU A 43 -0.55 5.32 -0.37
CA GLU A 43 0.20 6.08 0.64
C GLU A 43 0.53 5.21 1.86
N SER A 44 -0.46 4.45 2.37
CA SER A 44 -0.24 3.56 3.50
C SER A 44 0.82 2.50 3.20
N ILE A 45 0.78 1.90 2.01
CA ILE A 45 1.79 0.91 1.57
C ILE A 45 3.18 1.55 1.56
N VAL A 46 3.34 2.70 0.89
CA VAL A 46 4.64 3.37 0.76
C VAL A 46 5.17 3.84 2.11
N ARG A 47 4.30 4.33 3.00
CA ARG A 47 4.70 4.77 4.34
C ARG A 47 5.24 3.62 5.18
N ASN A 48 4.52 2.50 5.21
CA ASN A 48 4.95 1.30 5.95
C ASN A 48 6.23 0.70 5.34
N ALA A 49 6.32 0.67 4.01
CA ALA A 49 7.56 0.29 3.30
C ALA A 49 8.74 1.18 3.70
N ALA A 50 8.54 2.49 3.80
CA ALA A 50 9.58 3.43 4.24
C ALA A 50 9.96 3.28 5.73
N GLU A 51 9.06 2.74 6.55
CA GLU A 51 9.33 2.38 7.96
C GLU A 51 10.07 1.04 8.10
N GLY A 52 10.26 0.31 7.00
CA GLY A 52 11.01 -0.95 6.93
C GLY A 52 10.15 -2.20 6.87
N ILE A 53 8.83 -2.07 6.70
CA ILE A 53 7.91 -3.19 6.51
C ILE A 53 7.96 -3.60 5.03
N THR A 54 8.60 -4.72 4.74
CA THR A 54 8.72 -5.26 3.37
C THR A 54 7.88 -6.49 3.10
N ASP A 55 7.15 -6.97 4.11
CA ASP A 55 6.29 -8.15 3.97
C ASP A 55 5.06 -7.80 3.13
N ALA A 56 4.84 -8.53 2.04
CA ALA A 56 3.76 -8.26 1.11
C ALA A 56 2.38 -8.51 1.75
N GLU A 57 2.21 -9.53 2.59
CA GLU A 57 0.94 -9.81 3.27
C GLU A 57 0.61 -8.74 4.30
N GLU A 58 1.63 -8.25 5.01
CA GLU A 58 1.48 -7.13 5.95
C GLU A 58 1.10 -5.83 5.20
N LEU A 59 1.75 -5.56 4.07
CA LEU A 59 1.45 -4.39 3.23
C LEU A 59 0.04 -4.45 2.62
N VAL A 60 -0.43 -5.64 2.18
CA VAL A 60 -1.83 -5.83 1.74
C VAL A 60 -2.79 -5.58 2.91
N THR A 61 -2.49 -6.09 4.10
CA THR A 61 -3.35 -5.93 5.28
C THR A 61 -3.52 -4.46 5.68
N VAL A 62 -2.43 -3.68 5.71
CA VAL A 62 -2.52 -2.25 6.03
C VAL A 62 -3.25 -1.47 4.93
N ALA A 63 -3.08 -1.85 3.67
CA ALA A 63 -3.80 -1.26 2.55
C ALA A 63 -5.32 -1.53 2.64
N ILE A 64 -5.74 -2.77 2.90
CA ILE A 64 -7.16 -3.11 3.08
C ILE A 64 -7.75 -2.32 4.25
N ARG A 65 -7.02 -2.19 5.37
CA ARG A 65 -7.46 -1.37 6.51
C ARG A 65 -7.64 0.10 6.13
N ALA A 66 -6.75 0.65 5.31
CA ALA A 66 -6.87 2.01 4.80
C ALA A 66 -8.09 2.16 3.87
N GLY A 67 -8.37 1.15 3.03
CA GLY A 67 -9.53 1.13 2.13
C GLY A 67 -10.86 0.66 2.75
N ALA A 68 -10.84 0.22 4.01
CA ALA A 68 -12.04 -0.22 4.73
C ALA A 68 -13.01 0.95 5.00
N LYS A 69 -12.50 2.18 5.04
CA LYS A 69 -13.30 3.40 5.12
C LYS A 69 -13.12 4.18 3.82
N PRO A 70 -14.20 4.75 3.26
CA PRO A 70 -14.05 5.68 2.15
C PRO A 70 -13.18 6.85 2.59
N ALA A 71 -12.21 7.22 1.76
CA ALA A 71 -11.47 8.46 1.95
C ALA A 71 -12.46 9.65 1.95
N PRO A 72 -12.28 10.64 2.86
CA PRO A 72 -13.16 11.80 2.96
C PRO A 72 -13.17 12.68 1.70
#